data_AF-A0A2P2BR66-F1
#
_entry.id   AF-A0A2P2BR66-F1
#
_cell.length_a   1.000
_cell.length_b   1.000
_cell.length_c   1.000
_cell.angle_alpha   90.00
_cell.angle_beta   90.00
_cell.angle_gamma   90.00
#
_symmetry.space_group_name_H-M   'P 1'
#
loop_
_entity.id
_entity.type
_entity.pdbx_description
1 polymer ?
#
loop_
_entity_poly.entity_id
_entity_poly.type
_entity_poly.pdbx_seq_one_letter_code
_entity_poly.pdbx_strand_id
1 'polypeptide(L)'
;MLDTIEFILKILFLILSIVWIGKIMVLRSDKQIVINPLLIGISAILSVLPHHSNTELQSTRIILYILYLLVVCLGLYTMRRKNGIF
;
A
#
# COMPACT_ATOMS: atom_id res chain seq x y z
N MET A 1 -1.34 11.49 -19.36
CA MET A 1 -2.04 10.23 -19.00
C MET A 1 -1.42 9.57 -17.78
N LEU A 2 -0.09 9.36 -17.76
CA LEU A 2 0.61 8.81 -16.58
C LEU A 2 0.43 9.69 -15.34
N ASP A 3 0.41 11.01 -15.47
CA ASP A 3 0.18 11.92 -14.33
C ASP A 3 -1.19 11.72 -13.68
N THR A 4 -2.23 11.54 -14.49
CA THR A 4 -3.60 11.28 -14.01
C THR A 4 -3.67 9.93 -13.29
N ILE A 5 -3.02 8.90 -13.84
CA ILE A 5 -2.96 7.57 -13.22
C ILE A 5 -2.20 7.65 -11.89
N GLU A 6 -1.04 8.29 -11.88
CA GLU A 6 -0.23 8.48 -10.67
C GLU A 6 -1.01 9.25 -9.60
N PHE A 7 -1.78 10.27 -9.99
CA PHE A 7 -2.63 11.03 -9.08
C PHE A 7 -3.73 10.17 -8.44
N ILE A 8 -4.45 9.39 -9.26
CA ILE A 8 -5.47 8.44 -8.75
C ILE A 8 -4.83 7.43 -7.79
N LEU A 9 -3.66 6.90 -8.14
CA LEU A 9 -2.92 5.95 -7.31
C LEU A 9 -2.48 6.56 -5.98
N LYS A 10 -2.08 7.84 -5.94
CA LYS A 10 -1.77 8.56 -4.69
C LYS A 10 -2.98 8.66 -3.76
N ILE A 11 -4.16 8.96 -4.33
CA ILE A 11 -5.41 9.00 -3.56
C ILE A 11 -5.72 7.62 -2.99
N LEU A 12 -5.63 6.57 -3.81
CA LEU A 12 -5.85 5.20 -3.38
C LEU A 12 -4.85 4.75 -2.31
N PHE A 13 -3.58 5.10 -2.47
CA PHE A 13 -2.52 4.86 -1.49
C PHE A 13 -2.88 5.47 -0.14
N LEU A 14 -3.33 6.72 -0.11
CA LEU A 14 -3.73 7.39 1.14
C LEU A 14 -4.91 6.68 1.81
N ILE A 15 -5.99 6.43 1.06
CA ILE A 15 -7.21 5.79 1.58
C ILE A 15 -6.88 4.41 2.16
N LEU A 16 -6.16 3.58 1.41
CA LEU A 16 -5.80 2.23 1.86
C LEU A 16 -4.82 2.22 3.03
N SER A 17 -3.91 3.20 3.11
CA SER A 17 -3.04 3.35 4.28
C SER A 17 -3.85 3.61 5.54
N ILE A 18 -4.83 4.50 5.47
CA ILE A 18 -5.73 4.78 6.60
C ILE A 18 -6.52 3.53 6.99
N VAL A 19 -7.07 2.80 6.00
CA VAL A 19 -7.81 1.55 6.25
C VAL A 19 -6.91 0.51 6.92
N TRP A 20 -5.67 0.36 6.44
CA TRP A 20 -4.70 -0.58 7.00
C TRP A 20 -4.32 -0.22 8.44
N ILE A 21 -4.06 1.07 8.70
CA ILE A 21 -3.80 1.59 10.05
C ILE A 21 -4.96 1.24 11.00
N GLY A 22 -6.20 1.48 10.59
CA GLY A 22 -7.37 1.09 11.39
C GLY A 22 -7.42 -0.41 11.67
N LYS A 23 -7.07 -1.26 10.69
CA LYS A 23 -7.04 -2.71 10.86
C LYS A 23 -5.96 -3.19 11.81
N ILE A 24 -4.75 -2.63 11.76
CA ILE A 24 -3.66 -3.01 12.67
C ILE A 24 -3.91 -2.55 14.10
N MET A 25 -4.62 -1.43 14.30
CA MET A 25 -4.97 -0.95 15.62
C MET A 25 -6.04 -1.83 16.29
N VAL A 26 -7.00 -2.34 15.51
CA VAL A 26 -8.14 -3.10 16.04
C VAL A 26 -7.86 -4.60 16.12
N LEU A 27 -7.13 -5.17 15.15
CA LEU A 27 -6.86 -6.61 15.06
C LEU A 27 -5.39 -6.89 15.29
N ARG A 28 -5.07 -7.88 16.12
CA ARG A 28 -3.72 -8.46 16.21
C ARG A 28 -3.69 -9.77 15.43
N SER A 29 -2.82 -9.86 14.44
CA SER A 29 -2.68 -11.05 13.59
C SER A 29 -1.24 -11.33 13.27
N ASP A 30 -0.82 -12.60 13.33
CA ASP A 30 0.55 -13.02 12.98
C ASP A 30 0.92 -12.62 11.55
N LYS A 31 -0.07 -12.49 10.65
CA LYS A 31 0.15 -12.02 9.27
C LYS A 31 0.68 -10.58 9.20
N GLN A 32 0.40 -9.76 10.22
CA GLN A 32 0.88 -8.37 10.30
C GLN A 32 2.39 -8.29 10.44
N ILE A 33 3.06 -9.33 10.98
CA ILE A 33 4.51 -9.35 11.15
C ILE A 33 5.25 -9.28 9.81
N VAL A 34 4.64 -9.77 8.73
CA VAL A 34 5.19 -9.74 7.38
C VAL A 34 4.68 -8.54 6.60
N ILE A 35 3.36 -8.27 6.68
CA ILE A 35 2.74 -7.23 5.86
C ILE A 35 3.19 -5.83 6.28
N ASN A 36 3.31 -5.56 7.58
CA ASN A 36 3.66 -4.22 8.06
C ASN A 36 5.08 -3.80 7.60
N PRO A 37 6.15 -4.62 7.79
CA PRO A 37 7.46 -4.29 7.24
C PRO A 37 7.47 -4.08 5.72
N LEU A 38 6.70 -4.89 4.96
CA LEU A 38 6.60 -4.71 3.51
C LEU A 38 5.99 -3.36 3.13
N LEU A 39 4.88 -2.96 3.78
CA LEU A 39 4.24 -1.67 3.51
C LEU A 39 5.14 -0.49 3.90
N ILE A 40 5.88 -0.60 5.01
CA ILE A 40 6.87 0.41 5.42
C ILE A 40 7.99 0.50 4.38
N GLY A 41 8.52 -0.63 3.91
CA GLY A 41 9.58 -0.66 2.91
C GLY A 41 9.17 0.01 1.59
N ILE A 42 7.98 -0.32 1.07
CA ILE A 42 7.46 0.30 -0.16
C ILE A 42 7.27 1.81 0.04
N SER A 43 6.73 2.22 1.20
CA SER A 43 6.50 3.64 1.52
C SER A 43 7.81 4.42 1.66
N ALA A 44 8.85 3.81 2.22
CA ALA A 44 10.17 4.42 2.35
C ALA A 44 10.85 4.61 0.98
N ILE A 45 10.71 3.65 0.06
CA ILE A 45 11.23 3.81 -1.30
C ILE A 45 10.47 4.96 -2.02
N LEU A 46 9.14 5.01 -1.85
CA LEU A 46 8.32 6.08 -2.42
C LEU A 46 8.69 7.47 -1.88
N SER A 47 9.06 7.60 -0.60
CA SER A 47 9.39 8.90 0.01
C SER A 47 10.75 9.46 -0.43
N VAL A 48 11.70 8.58 -0.79
CA VAL A 48 13.03 8.97 -1.26
C VAL A 48 13.05 9.26 -2.77
N LEU A 49 12.07 8.75 -3.53
CA LEU A 49 12.03 8.96 -4.97
C LEU A 49 11.77 10.44 -5.33
N PRO A 50 12.63 11.07 -6.16
CA PRO A 50 12.51 12.48 -6.50
C PRO A 50 11.24 12.77 -7.31
N HIS A 51 10.54 13.86 -6.94
CA HIS A 51 9.23 14.20 -7.52
C HIS A 51 9.31 14.65 -8.98
N HIS A 52 10.27 15.52 -9.28
CA HIS A 52 10.52 16.07 -10.61
C HIS A 52 11.63 15.29 -11.28
N SER A 53 11.27 14.20 -11.95
CA SER A 53 12.26 13.34 -12.58
C SER A 53 11.65 12.58 -13.76
N ASN A 54 12.53 12.06 -14.61
CA ASN A 54 12.25 11.43 -15.90
C ASN A 54 11.06 10.45 -15.88
N THR A 55 10.48 10.19 -17.06
CA THR A 55 9.36 9.26 -17.29
C THR A 55 9.57 7.86 -16.70
N GLU A 56 10.81 7.41 -16.61
CA GLU A 56 11.20 6.12 -15.98
C GLU A 56 10.95 6.08 -14.46
N LEU A 57 11.26 7.19 -13.77
CA LEU A 57 11.04 7.30 -12.33
C LEU A 57 9.56 7.44 -12.01
N GLN A 58 8.80 8.14 -12.85
CA GLN A 58 7.34 8.15 -12.78
C GLN A 58 6.75 6.74 -12.92
N SER A 59 7.25 5.98 -13.91
CA SER A 59 6.80 4.58 -14.12
C SER A 59 7.13 3.71 -12.90
N THR A 60 8.29 3.90 -12.30
CA THR A 60 8.70 3.20 -11.06
C THR A 60 7.78 3.54 -9.88
N ARG A 61 7.41 4.82 -9.69
CA ARG A 61 6.43 5.22 -8.65
C ARG A 61 5.08 4.57 -8.87
N ILE A 62 4.58 4.55 -10.11
CA ILE A 62 3.31 3.90 -10.45
C ILE A 62 3.35 2.42 -10.09
N ILE A 63 4.43 1.70 -10.42
CA ILE A 63 4.60 0.29 -10.05
C ILE A 63 4.60 0.11 -8.54
N LEU A 64 5.31 0.96 -7.79
CA LEU A 64 5.35 0.91 -6.33
C LEU A 64 3.98 1.17 -5.70
N TYR A 65 3.21 2.13 -6.20
CA TYR A 65 1.83 2.36 -5.74
C TYR A 65 0.95 1.14 -6.00
N ILE A 66 1.02 0.54 -7.20
CA ILE A 66 0.27 -0.67 -7.54
C ILE A 66 0.66 -1.83 -6.62
N LEU A 67 1.96 -2.01 -6.36
CA LEU A 67 2.46 -3.04 -5.46
C LEU A 67 1.93 -2.84 -4.03
N TYR A 68 1.97 -1.60 -3.53
CA TYR A 68 1.40 -1.25 -2.22
C TYR A 68 -0.08 -1.63 -2.13
N LEU A 69 -0.86 -1.22 -3.14
CA LEU A 69 -2.27 -1.55 -3.29
C LEU A 69 -2.53 -3.06 -3.22
N LEU A 70 -1.76 -3.85 -3.96
CA LEU A 70 -1.88 -5.31 -3.97
C LEU A 70 -1.59 -5.92 -2.59
N VAL A 71 -0.52 -5.48 -1.93
CA VAL A 71 -0.15 -5.97 -0.59
C VAL A 71 -1.23 -5.65 0.43
N VAL A 72 -1.77 -4.43 0.44
CA VAL A 72 -2.87 -4.06 1.35
C VAL A 72 -4.12 -4.88 1.05
N CYS A 73 -4.53 -5.02 -0.21
CA CYS A 73 -5.69 -5.81 -0.59
C CYS A 73 -5.57 -7.29 -0.18
N LEU A 74 -4.40 -7.90 -0.39
CA LEU A 74 -4.12 -9.27 0.07
C LEU A 74 -4.15 -9.36 1.60
N GLY A 75 -3.60 -8.37 2.30
CA GLY A 75 -3.66 -8.28 3.75
C GLY A 75 -5.10 -8.22 4.26
N LEU A 76 -5.93 -7.35 3.68
CA LEU A 76 -7.33 -7.20 4.03
C LEU A 76 -8.13 -8.48 3.76
N TYR A 77 -7.91 -9.11 2.60
CA TYR A 77 -8.55 -10.38 2.24
C TYR A 77 -8.19 -11.50 3.22
N THR A 78 -6.90 -11.66 3.52
CA THR A 78 -6.42 -12.72 4.41
C THR A 78 -6.81 -12.52 5.87
N MET A 79 -7.07 -11.28 6.30
CA MET A 79 -7.62 -10.96 7.62
C MET A 79 -9.12 -11.20 7.70
N ARG A 80 -9.89 -10.88 6.65
CA ARG A 80 -11.35 -11.07 6.63
C ARG A 80 -11.75 -12.53 6.90
N ARG A 81 -10.96 -13.49 6.40
CA ARG A 81 -11.23 -14.92 6.56
C ARG A 81 -11.20 -15.41 8.03
N LYS A 82 -10.52 -14.71 8.95
CA LYS A 82 -10.50 -15.07 10.38
C LYS A 82 -11.75 -14.59 11.14
N ASN A 83 -12.47 -13.58 10.62
CA ASN A 83 -13.66 -13.02 11.27
C ASN A 83 -14.97 -13.75 10.89
N GLY A 84 -14.89 -14.87 10.17
CA GLY A 84 -16.06 -15.64 9.71
C GLY A 84 -16.31 -16.94 10.49
N ILE A 85 -15.62 -17.17 11.61
CA ILE A 85 -15.78 -18.37 12.44
C ILE A 85 -15.82 -17.93 13.89
N PHE A 86 -16.84 -17.18 14.29
CA PHE A 86 -17.40 -17.11 15.64
C PHE A 86 -18.80 -16.52 15.54
#